data_AF-A0A238TEE9-F1
#
_entry.id   AF-A0A238TEE9-F1
#
_cell.length_a   1.000
_cell.length_b   1.000
_cell.length_c   1.000
_cell.angle_alpha   90.00
_cell.angle_beta   90.00
_cell.angle_gamma   90.00
#
_symmetry.space_group_name_H-M   'P 1'
#
loop_
_entity.id
_entity.type
_entity.pdbx_description
1 polymer ?
#
loop_
_entity_poly.entity_id
_entity_poly.type
_entity_poly.pdbx_seq_one_letter_code
_entity_poly.pdbx_strand_id
1 'polypeptide(L)'
;MQTPIERVPNETQIIDCMTQLVSKNTTSYSEVVQKYARLRLADFSELLKEWQNPEFAAQLGQAALPNVANAIHRSNLTPEQSQKLLAYLMQTAKQGNTTAVLYLAYLHAKGLHAPQSLQKTASYVRYAAQKGDWRATRFWAELLIASPLAARELLETDVQAAAEKWHVQQGNIAPDKIEQSCRRYYAAPAMVKFAARQRLEMAQKQGSPTAEKRLKSLTVLGELPANPPAKQFQSVENWLELQFSKNQTAQLMGGGDVTFLPENVPLLPQPEDEEPVWYKPAKYGAMFLIGLLFFTLMMKMTVPK
;
A
#
# COMPACT_ATOMS: atom_id res chain seq x y z
N MET A 1 -16.47 7.41 15.37
CA MET A 1 -15.37 7.22 16.35
C MET A 1 -14.51 8.48 16.35
N GLN A 2 -13.99 8.95 17.49
CA GLN A 2 -13.00 10.04 17.47
C GLN A 2 -11.68 9.49 16.90
N THR A 3 -11.14 10.13 15.86
CA THR A 3 -9.83 9.77 15.32
C THR A 3 -8.78 9.90 16.43
N PRO A 4 -7.96 8.88 16.71
CA PRO A 4 -6.94 8.96 17.75
C PRO A 4 -6.01 10.15 17.48
N ILE A 5 -5.68 10.90 18.52
CA ILE A 5 -4.73 12.02 18.41
C ILE A 5 -3.39 11.48 17.90
N GLU A 6 -2.90 12.01 16.78
CA GLU A 6 -1.59 11.67 16.24
C GLU A 6 -0.50 12.04 17.26
N ARG A 7 0.24 11.04 17.73
CA ARG A 7 1.39 11.24 18.63
C ARG A 7 2.67 11.28 17.80
N VAL A 8 3.08 12.49 17.43
CA VAL A 8 4.30 12.72 16.65
C VAL A 8 5.53 12.47 17.55
N PRO A 9 6.51 11.67 17.11
CA PRO A 9 7.77 11.46 17.83
C PRO A 9 8.56 12.76 18.02
N ASN A 10 9.48 12.76 18.98
CA ASN A 10 10.39 13.89 19.18
C ASN A 10 11.31 14.08 17.95
N GLU A 11 11.63 15.34 17.66
CA GLU A 11 12.47 15.75 16.53
C GLU A 11 13.82 15.02 16.51
N THR A 12 14.49 14.92 17.66
CA THR A 12 15.76 14.19 17.81
C THR A 12 15.63 12.73 17.42
N GLN A 13 14.54 12.05 17.83
CA GLN A 13 14.33 10.64 17.49
C GLN A 13 14.15 10.45 15.98
N ILE A 14 13.47 11.38 15.32
CA ILE A 14 13.28 11.34 13.87
C ILE A 14 14.63 11.53 13.16
N ILE A 15 15.43 12.53 13.56
CA ILE A 15 16.74 12.82 12.98
C ILE A 15 17.72 11.65 13.17
N ASP A 16 17.78 11.08 14.37
CA ASP A 16 18.64 9.93 14.65
C ASP A 16 18.20 8.71 13.84
N CYS A 17 16.89 8.44 13.77
CA CYS A 17 16.35 7.37 12.94
C CYS A 17 16.68 7.58 11.46
N MET A 18 16.59 8.81 10.94
CA MET A 18 16.99 9.14 9.57
C MET A 18 18.48 8.84 9.36
N THR A 19 19.33 9.23 10.30
CA THR A 19 20.78 9.03 10.24
C THR A 19 21.12 7.54 10.21
N GLN A 20 20.44 6.71 11.02
CA GLN A 20 20.60 5.25 10.99
C GLN A 20 20.12 4.63 9.67
N LEU A 21 18.95 5.06 9.16
CA LEU A 21 18.41 4.57 7.90
C LEU A 21 19.35 4.89 6.72
N VAL A 22 19.92 6.09 6.66
CA VAL A 22 20.87 6.47 5.60
C VAL A 22 22.19 5.72 5.70
N SER A 23 22.74 5.56 6.91
CA SER A 23 24.07 4.97 7.11
C SER A 23 24.10 3.44 7.10
N LYS A 24 23.05 2.78 7.62
CA LYS A 24 23.03 1.33 7.88
C LYS A 24 21.90 0.59 7.17
N ASN A 25 21.01 1.30 6.49
CA ASN A 25 19.78 0.75 5.88
C ASN A 25 18.84 0.03 6.87
N THR A 26 19.09 0.16 8.18
CA THR A 26 18.34 -0.46 9.28
C THR A 26 18.35 0.51 10.47
N THR A 27 17.41 0.32 11.41
CA THR A 27 17.24 1.23 12.55
C THR A 27 16.63 0.49 13.73
N SER A 28 17.03 0.86 14.95
CA SER A 28 16.47 0.32 16.20
C SER A 28 15.20 1.04 16.66
N TYR A 29 14.82 2.13 15.99
CA TYR A 29 13.63 2.89 16.33
C TYR A 29 12.35 2.18 15.89
N SER A 30 11.26 2.41 16.64
CA SER A 30 9.96 1.80 16.35
C SER A 30 9.40 2.23 14.99
N GLU A 31 8.50 1.44 14.42
CA GLU A 31 7.79 1.77 13.16
C GLU A 31 7.11 3.14 13.21
N VAL A 32 6.64 3.54 14.40
CA VAL A 32 6.05 4.86 14.64
C VAL A 32 7.05 5.98 14.35
N VAL A 33 8.33 5.83 14.70
CA VAL A 33 9.37 6.83 14.36
C VAL A 33 9.80 6.70 12.92
N GLN A 34 9.98 5.46 12.45
CA GLN A 34 10.44 5.18 11.09
C GLN A 34 9.55 5.80 10.03
N LYS A 35 8.22 5.81 10.21
CA LYS A 35 7.32 6.35 9.20
C LYS A 35 7.53 7.85 8.94
N TYR A 36 7.84 8.63 9.98
CA TYR A 36 8.15 10.05 9.87
C TYR A 36 9.53 10.25 9.26
N ALA A 37 10.53 9.50 9.72
CA ALA A 37 11.89 9.54 9.20
C ALA A 37 11.96 9.23 7.70
N ARG A 38 11.25 8.18 7.25
CA ARG A 38 11.18 7.79 5.83
C ARG A 38 10.59 8.89 4.96
N LEU A 39 9.51 9.55 5.40
CA LEU A 39 8.92 10.67 4.65
C LEU A 39 9.87 11.87 4.57
N ARG A 40 10.65 12.14 5.62
CA ARG A 40 11.69 13.17 5.59
C ARG A 40 12.85 12.83 4.67
N LEU A 41 13.18 11.56 4.51
CA LEU A 41 14.20 11.11 3.55
C LEU A 41 13.70 11.03 2.11
N ALA A 42 12.38 10.88 1.92
CA ALA A 42 11.79 10.71 0.60
C ALA A 42 12.08 11.89 -0.33
N ASP A 43 12.49 11.57 -1.55
CA ASP A 43 12.70 12.54 -2.62
C ASP A 43 11.38 12.81 -3.34
N PHE A 44 10.91 14.05 -3.23
CA PHE A 44 9.72 14.54 -3.90
C PHE A 44 10.06 15.65 -4.93
N SER A 45 11.33 15.77 -5.32
CA SER A 45 11.81 16.81 -6.24
C SER A 45 11.06 16.84 -7.57
N GLU A 46 10.77 15.67 -8.15
CA GLU A 46 9.99 15.56 -9.40
C GLU A 46 8.56 16.05 -9.24
N LEU A 47 7.93 15.84 -8.07
CA LEU A 47 6.61 16.40 -7.78
C LEU A 47 6.68 17.92 -7.64
N LEU A 48 7.70 18.46 -6.97
CA LEU A 48 7.86 19.90 -6.81
C LEU A 48 8.06 20.60 -8.16
N LYS A 49 8.86 20.02 -9.07
CA LYS A 49 9.00 20.50 -10.45
C LYS A 49 7.67 20.52 -11.18
N GLU A 50 6.89 19.46 -11.03
CA GLU A 50 5.55 19.34 -11.61
C GLU A 50 4.57 20.40 -11.05
N TRP A 51 4.63 20.70 -9.75
CA TRP A 51 3.74 21.70 -9.12
C TRP A 51 4.15 23.15 -9.43
N GLN A 52 5.42 23.37 -9.75
CA GLN A 52 5.95 24.65 -10.20
C GLN A 52 5.57 24.95 -11.66
N ASN A 53 5.28 23.92 -12.47
CA ASN A 53 4.96 24.10 -13.88
C ASN A 53 3.62 24.86 -14.07
N PRO A 54 3.62 26.05 -14.70
CA PRO A 54 2.42 26.85 -14.91
C PRO A 54 1.41 26.21 -15.87
N GLU A 55 1.85 25.42 -16.86
CA GLU A 55 0.96 24.74 -17.81
C GLU A 55 0.15 23.66 -17.10
N PHE A 56 0.80 22.88 -16.25
CA PHE A 56 0.13 21.85 -15.44
C PHE A 56 -0.85 22.46 -14.44
N ALA A 57 -0.49 23.58 -13.81
CA ALA A 57 -1.42 24.30 -12.96
C ALA A 57 -2.63 24.83 -13.76
N ALA A 58 -2.40 25.39 -14.95
CA ALA A 58 -3.46 25.92 -15.82
C ALA A 58 -4.44 24.83 -16.30
N GLN A 59 -3.97 23.62 -16.61
CA GLN A 59 -4.83 22.47 -16.96
C GLN A 59 -5.81 22.11 -15.85
N LEU A 60 -5.46 22.40 -14.59
CA LEU A 60 -6.28 22.16 -13.41
C LEU A 60 -7.11 23.39 -13.02
N GLY A 61 -7.07 24.48 -13.81
CA GLY A 61 -7.69 25.76 -13.48
C GLY A 61 -7.07 26.44 -12.27
N GLN A 62 -5.80 26.16 -11.97
CA GLN A 62 -5.09 26.65 -10.79
C GLN A 62 -3.98 27.63 -11.18
N ALA A 63 -3.67 28.57 -10.29
CA ALA A 63 -2.45 29.35 -10.41
C ALA A 63 -1.25 28.56 -9.87
N ALA A 64 -0.14 28.58 -10.62
CA ALA A 64 1.15 28.12 -10.11
C ALA A 64 1.71 29.11 -9.07
N LEU A 65 2.52 28.61 -8.15
CA LEU A 65 3.11 29.40 -7.06
C LEU A 65 4.65 29.28 -7.11
N PRO A 66 5.33 29.80 -8.15
CA PRO A 66 6.76 29.60 -8.34
C PRO A 66 7.60 30.21 -7.20
N ASN A 67 7.12 31.29 -6.58
CA ASN A 67 7.79 31.88 -5.42
C ASN A 67 7.77 30.96 -4.18
N VAL A 68 6.71 30.16 -4.03
CA VAL A 68 6.64 29.14 -2.97
C VAL A 68 7.63 28.03 -3.26
N ALA A 69 7.68 27.52 -4.49
CA ALA A 69 8.66 26.50 -4.87
C ALA A 69 10.08 26.97 -4.58
N ASN A 70 10.42 28.20 -4.99
CA ASN A 70 11.72 28.80 -4.71
C ASN A 70 12.00 28.94 -3.21
N ALA A 71 11.00 29.33 -2.41
CA ALA A 71 11.14 29.44 -0.95
C ALA A 71 11.41 28.07 -0.31
N ILE A 72 10.73 27.02 -0.74
CA ILE A 72 10.92 25.64 -0.23
C ILE A 72 12.30 25.09 -0.61
N HIS A 73 12.82 25.43 -1.79
CA HIS A 73 14.17 25.02 -2.21
C HIS A 73 15.29 25.77 -1.44
N ARG A 74 15.02 26.99 -0.96
CA ARG A 74 15.95 27.74 -0.11
C ARG A 74 15.91 27.15 1.30
N SER A 75 16.84 26.25 1.58
CA SER A 75 16.91 25.44 2.82
C SER A 75 17.09 26.24 4.13
N ASN A 76 16.99 27.57 4.12
CA ASN A 76 17.38 28.45 5.22
C ASN A 76 16.41 29.62 5.50
N LEU A 77 15.10 29.43 5.30
CA LEU A 77 14.12 30.44 5.71
C LEU A 77 14.18 30.69 7.22
N THR A 78 14.17 31.97 7.63
CA THR A 78 14.06 32.35 9.04
C THR A 78 12.70 31.93 9.62
N PRO A 79 12.52 31.88 10.96
CA PRO A 79 11.22 31.60 11.56
C PRO A 79 10.12 32.55 11.09
N GLU A 80 10.41 33.84 10.93
CA GLU A 80 9.46 34.83 10.43
C GLU A 80 9.09 34.57 8.95
N GLN A 81 10.08 34.26 8.10
CA GLN A 81 9.83 33.91 6.70
C GLN A 81 9.01 32.62 6.58
N SER A 82 9.29 31.63 7.42
CA SER A 82 8.54 30.37 7.52
C SER A 82 7.07 30.63 7.89
N GLN A 83 6.82 31.49 8.87
CA GLN A 83 5.45 31.89 9.25
C GLN A 83 4.73 32.63 8.12
N LYS A 84 5.41 33.57 7.44
CA LYS A 84 4.84 34.28 6.28
C LYS A 84 4.50 33.32 5.14
N LEU A 85 5.36 32.35 4.85
CA LEU A 85 5.12 31.32 3.83
C LEU A 85 3.86 30.50 4.16
N LEU A 86 3.74 30.02 5.39
CA LEU A 86 2.57 29.25 5.84
C LEU A 86 1.29 30.11 5.80
N ALA A 87 1.35 31.34 6.28
CA ALA A 87 0.20 32.26 6.27
C ALA A 87 -0.29 32.53 4.84
N TYR A 88 0.64 32.81 3.92
CA TYR A 88 0.35 32.99 2.50
C TYR A 88 -0.33 31.74 1.91
N LEU A 89 0.27 30.56 2.10
CA LEU A 89 -0.29 29.30 1.62
C LEU A 89 -1.69 29.02 2.17
N MET A 90 -1.91 29.26 3.48
CA MET A 90 -3.24 29.08 4.09
C MET A 90 -4.26 30.06 3.50
N GLN A 91 -3.88 31.31 3.23
CA GLN A 91 -4.77 32.29 2.60
C GLN A 91 -5.12 31.89 1.17
N THR A 92 -4.13 31.48 0.36
CA THR A 92 -4.37 31.05 -1.02
C THR A 92 -5.19 29.75 -1.06
N ALA A 93 -4.93 28.81 -0.14
CA ALA A 93 -5.73 27.58 -0.01
C ALA A 93 -7.20 27.88 0.34
N LYS A 94 -7.48 28.87 1.20
CA LYS A 94 -8.84 29.33 1.51
C LYS A 94 -9.58 29.90 0.29
N GLN A 95 -8.86 30.42 -0.70
CA GLN A 95 -9.42 30.87 -1.97
C GLN A 95 -9.68 29.72 -2.95
N GLY A 96 -9.47 28.47 -2.53
CA GLY A 96 -9.69 27.28 -3.34
C GLY A 96 -8.50 26.87 -4.21
N ASN A 97 -7.33 27.51 -4.05
CA ASN A 97 -6.16 27.14 -4.83
C ASN A 97 -5.55 25.81 -4.33
N THR A 98 -5.71 24.74 -5.10
CA THR A 98 -5.22 23.40 -4.71
C THR A 98 -3.69 23.27 -4.82
N THR A 99 -3.01 24.11 -5.61
CA THR A 99 -1.54 24.21 -5.61
C THR A 99 -1.03 24.61 -4.22
N ALA A 100 -1.67 25.57 -3.55
CA ALA A 100 -1.31 25.96 -2.19
C ALA A 100 -1.55 24.82 -1.18
N VAL A 101 -2.66 24.10 -1.33
CA VAL A 101 -2.99 22.92 -0.50
C VAL A 101 -1.92 21.84 -0.62
N LEU A 102 -1.41 21.58 -1.82
CA LEU A 102 -0.31 20.62 -2.06
C LEU A 102 0.95 21.01 -1.30
N TYR A 103 1.34 22.28 -1.35
CA TYR A 103 2.50 22.75 -0.60
C TYR A 103 2.29 22.63 0.91
N LEU A 104 1.11 22.93 1.44
CA LEU A 104 0.80 22.71 2.86
C LEU A 104 0.91 21.22 3.24
N ALA A 105 0.38 20.32 2.40
CA ALA A 105 0.52 18.89 2.60
C ALA A 105 2.00 18.47 2.63
N TYR A 106 2.80 18.95 1.68
CA TYR A 106 4.22 18.65 1.58
C TYR A 106 5.01 19.14 2.81
N LEU A 107 4.78 20.39 3.24
CA LEU A 107 5.43 20.97 4.41
C LEU A 107 5.12 20.15 5.67
N HIS A 108 3.86 19.74 5.86
CA HIS A 108 3.48 18.86 6.96
C HIS A 108 3.97 17.41 6.81
N ALA A 109 4.08 16.87 5.59
CA ALA A 109 4.59 15.52 5.37
C ALA A 109 6.08 15.43 5.72
N LYS A 110 6.84 16.50 5.44
CA LYS A 110 8.28 16.59 5.65
C LYS A 110 8.67 17.22 6.99
N GLY A 111 7.75 17.89 7.69
CA GLY A 111 8.10 18.68 8.85
C GLY A 111 8.96 19.91 8.51
N LEU A 112 8.78 20.47 7.31
CA LEU A 112 9.52 21.65 6.85
C LEU A 112 8.74 22.90 7.21
N HIS A 113 9.36 23.83 7.94
CA HIS A 113 8.77 25.11 8.37
C HIS A 113 7.51 24.99 9.27
N ALA A 114 6.96 23.79 9.42
CA ALA A 114 5.83 23.42 10.24
C ALA A 114 6.10 22.05 10.88
N PRO A 115 5.53 21.76 12.06
CA PRO A 115 5.58 20.42 12.65
C PRO A 115 5.04 19.36 11.70
N GLN A 116 5.70 18.21 11.66
CA GLN A 116 5.28 17.10 10.83
C GLN A 116 3.93 16.56 11.32
N SER A 117 2.98 16.31 10.41
CA SER A 117 1.67 15.72 10.74
C SER A 117 1.11 14.97 9.55
N LEU A 118 0.93 13.66 9.72
CA LEU A 118 0.34 12.78 8.72
C LEU A 118 -1.16 13.00 8.61
N GLN A 119 -1.85 13.33 9.70
CA GLN A 119 -3.29 13.65 9.65
C GLN A 119 -3.56 14.90 8.82
N LYS A 120 -2.78 15.98 9.02
CA LYS A 120 -2.88 17.18 8.18
C LYS A 120 -2.49 16.90 6.73
N THR A 121 -1.42 16.13 6.52
CA THR A 121 -0.99 15.70 5.18
C THR A 121 -2.12 14.97 4.47
N ALA A 122 -2.72 13.95 5.11
CA ALA A 122 -3.80 13.15 4.55
C ALA A 122 -5.03 14.01 4.23
N SER A 123 -5.41 14.91 5.14
CA SER A 123 -6.53 15.83 4.94
C SER A 123 -6.33 16.74 3.72
N TYR A 124 -5.16 17.40 3.62
CA TYR A 124 -4.86 18.29 2.49
C TYR A 124 -4.77 17.54 1.16
N VAL A 125 -4.07 16.41 1.12
CA VAL A 125 -3.95 15.59 -0.10
C VAL A 125 -5.32 15.08 -0.54
N ARG A 126 -6.12 14.57 0.39
CA ARG A 126 -7.48 14.09 0.10
C ARG A 126 -8.37 15.21 -0.42
N TYR A 127 -8.32 16.39 0.19
CA TYR A 127 -9.10 17.56 -0.25
C TYR A 127 -8.77 17.93 -1.71
N ALA A 128 -7.48 18.07 -2.05
CA ALA A 128 -7.08 18.44 -3.40
C ALA A 128 -7.39 17.33 -4.42
N ALA A 129 -7.21 16.05 -4.04
CA ALA A 129 -7.57 14.91 -4.89
C ALA A 129 -9.07 14.85 -5.19
N GLN A 130 -9.93 15.17 -4.20
CA GLN A 130 -11.38 15.26 -4.37
C GLN A 130 -11.82 16.42 -5.26
N LYS A 131 -10.99 17.46 -5.39
CA LYS A 131 -11.19 18.56 -6.35
C LYS A 131 -10.71 18.22 -7.76
N GLY A 132 -10.25 16.99 -8.00
CA GLY A 132 -9.74 16.55 -9.29
C GLY A 132 -8.30 16.98 -9.57
N ASP A 133 -7.57 17.50 -8.58
CA ASP A 133 -6.16 17.83 -8.74
C ASP A 133 -5.34 16.55 -8.77
N TRP A 134 -4.97 16.11 -9.99
CA TRP A 134 -4.21 14.89 -10.18
C TRP A 134 -2.84 14.92 -9.47
N ARG A 135 -2.28 16.11 -9.19
CA ARG A 135 -0.99 16.25 -8.48
C ARG A 135 -1.12 15.71 -7.08
N ALA A 136 -2.26 15.95 -6.44
CA ALA A 136 -2.55 15.48 -5.09
C ALA A 136 -2.73 13.97 -5.08
N THR A 137 -3.48 13.43 -6.04
CA THR A 137 -3.68 11.99 -6.17
C THR A 137 -2.34 11.28 -6.42
N ARG A 138 -1.48 11.83 -7.29
CA ARG A 138 -0.11 11.33 -7.51
C ARG A 138 0.74 11.43 -6.24
N PHE A 139 0.72 12.58 -5.55
CA PHE A 139 1.48 12.77 -4.31
C PHE A 139 1.06 11.78 -3.22
N TRP A 140 -0.23 11.47 -3.12
CA TRP A 140 -0.74 10.45 -2.21
C TRP A 140 -0.08 9.09 -2.46
N ALA A 141 0.06 8.69 -3.73
CA ALA A 141 0.73 7.45 -4.09
C ALA A 141 2.20 7.47 -3.64
N GLU A 142 2.93 8.56 -3.91
CA GLU A 142 4.34 8.70 -3.56
C GLU A 142 4.55 8.69 -2.03
N LEU A 143 3.63 9.25 -1.25
CA LEU A 143 3.65 9.17 0.21
C LEU A 143 3.52 7.73 0.71
N LEU A 144 2.61 6.94 0.13
CA LEU A 144 2.41 5.54 0.48
C LEU A 144 3.61 4.67 0.09
N ILE A 145 4.24 4.97 -1.05
CA ILE A 145 5.45 4.27 -1.51
C ILE A 145 6.64 4.61 -0.62
N ALA A 146 6.84 5.91 -0.33
CA ALA A 146 7.93 6.39 0.51
C ALA A 146 7.86 5.85 1.94
N SER A 147 6.64 5.75 2.48
CA SER A 147 6.42 5.30 3.85
C SER A 147 5.17 4.43 3.96
N PRO A 148 5.27 3.13 3.64
CA PRO A 148 4.13 2.21 3.79
C PRO A 148 3.60 2.15 5.23
N LEU A 149 4.47 2.40 6.21
CA LEU A 149 4.13 2.47 7.63
C LEU A 149 3.21 3.65 7.98
N ALA A 150 3.11 4.66 7.12
CA ALA A 150 2.18 5.79 7.24
C ALA A 150 0.81 5.50 6.63
N ALA A 151 0.59 4.31 6.04
CA ALA A 151 -0.65 3.98 5.33
C ALA A 151 -1.90 4.15 6.19
N ARG A 152 -1.82 3.84 7.49
CA ARG A 152 -2.92 4.06 8.42
C ARG A 152 -3.36 5.52 8.41
N GLU A 153 -2.48 6.45 8.77
CA GLU A 153 -2.84 7.86 8.86
C GLU A 153 -3.19 8.47 7.49
N LEU A 154 -2.55 7.99 6.42
CA LEU A 154 -2.79 8.47 5.06
C LEU A 154 -4.12 8.00 4.47
N LEU A 155 -4.65 6.85 4.91
CA LEU A 155 -5.86 6.23 4.33
C LEU A 155 -7.01 6.13 5.34
N GLU A 156 -6.80 6.57 6.58
CA GLU A 156 -7.71 6.37 7.72
C GLU A 156 -9.15 6.75 7.36
N THR A 157 -9.34 7.95 6.82
CA THR A 157 -10.67 8.50 6.58
C THR A 157 -11.45 7.74 5.51
N ASP A 158 -10.78 7.29 4.43
CA ASP A 158 -11.46 6.54 3.36
C ASP A 158 -11.80 5.13 3.82
N VAL A 159 -10.88 4.48 4.53
CA VAL A 159 -11.06 3.12 5.03
C VAL A 159 -12.07 3.05 6.17
N GLN A 160 -12.09 4.03 7.08
CA GLN A 160 -13.11 4.12 8.13
C GLN A 160 -14.51 4.32 7.52
N ALA A 161 -14.66 5.22 6.55
CA ALA A 161 -15.96 5.44 5.89
C ALA A 161 -16.46 4.18 5.17
N ALA A 162 -15.57 3.43 4.53
CA ALA A 162 -15.88 2.15 3.89
C ALA A 162 -16.24 1.06 4.93
N ALA A 163 -15.47 0.94 6.00
CA ALA A 163 -15.73 0.00 7.10
C ALA A 163 -17.05 0.29 7.81
N GLU A 164 -17.39 1.57 8.03
CA GLU A 164 -18.68 1.99 8.61
C GLU A 164 -19.86 1.60 7.71
N LYS A 165 -19.75 1.82 6.39
CA LYS A 165 -20.77 1.38 5.43
C LYS A 165 -20.96 -0.13 5.44
N TRP A 166 -19.86 -0.89 5.44
CA TRP A 166 -19.90 -2.34 5.54
C TRP A 166 -20.52 -2.81 6.86
N HIS A 167 -20.17 -2.16 7.98
CA HIS A 167 -20.69 -2.50 9.30
C HIS A 167 -22.21 -2.34 9.40
N VAL A 168 -22.77 -1.25 8.83
CA VAL A 168 -24.23 -1.04 8.78
C VAL A 168 -24.94 -2.19 8.05
N GLN A 169 -24.30 -2.83 7.08
CA GLN A 169 -24.89 -3.94 6.31
C GLN A 169 -24.79 -5.30 7.01
N GLN A 170 -23.78 -5.52 7.86
CA GLN A 170 -23.44 -6.84 8.41
C GLN A 170 -23.91 -7.08 9.86
N GLY A 171 -24.44 -6.06 10.55
CA GLY A 171 -25.02 -6.20 11.90
C GLY A 171 -24.01 -6.16 13.06
N ASN A 172 -24.36 -6.85 14.17
CA ASN A 172 -23.86 -6.65 15.55
C ASN A 172 -22.39 -7.07 15.81
N ILE A 173 -21.44 -6.52 15.06
CA ILE A 173 -20.01 -6.69 15.30
C ILE A 173 -19.53 -5.51 16.17
N ALA A 174 -18.88 -5.81 17.29
CA ALA A 174 -18.34 -4.77 18.16
C ALA A 174 -17.40 -3.82 17.37
N PRO A 175 -17.60 -2.50 17.41
CA PRO A 175 -16.83 -1.55 16.61
C PRO A 175 -15.31 -1.65 16.83
N ASP A 176 -14.88 -1.97 18.05
CA ASP A 176 -13.46 -2.17 18.40
C ASP A 176 -12.82 -3.33 17.62
N LYS A 177 -13.57 -4.41 17.35
CA LYS A 177 -13.07 -5.55 16.56
C LYS A 177 -12.87 -5.16 15.09
N ILE A 178 -13.75 -4.32 14.55
CA ILE A 178 -13.63 -3.78 13.20
C ILE A 178 -12.40 -2.89 13.12
N GLU A 179 -12.21 -1.99 14.09
CA GLU A 179 -11.05 -1.12 14.13
C GLU A 179 -9.74 -1.92 14.22
N GLN A 180 -9.69 -2.96 15.06
CA GLN A 180 -8.53 -3.86 15.14
C GLN A 180 -8.27 -4.58 13.82
N SER A 181 -9.32 -5.00 13.12
CA SER A 181 -9.20 -5.62 11.80
C SER A 181 -8.68 -4.64 10.75
N CYS A 182 -9.18 -3.40 10.74
CA CYS A 182 -8.66 -2.33 9.88
C CYS A 182 -7.19 -2.03 10.16
N ARG A 183 -6.75 -2.07 11.43
CA ARG A 183 -5.33 -1.93 11.80
C ARG A 183 -4.45 -3.00 11.13
N ARG A 184 -4.92 -4.24 11.07
CA ARG A 184 -4.24 -5.33 10.35
C ARG A 184 -4.26 -5.14 8.83
N TYR A 185 -5.36 -4.60 8.30
CA TYR A 185 -5.47 -4.25 6.89
C TYR A 185 -4.39 -3.23 6.47
N TYR A 186 -4.17 -2.16 7.25
CA TYR A 186 -3.10 -1.18 7.00
C TYR A 186 -1.69 -1.77 7.04
N ALA A 187 -1.47 -2.79 7.88
CA ALA A 187 -0.17 -3.44 8.02
C ALA A 187 0.17 -4.37 6.86
N ALA A 188 -0.79 -4.71 5.98
CA ALA A 188 -0.56 -5.63 4.87
C ALA A 188 0.15 -4.94 3.69
N PRO A 189 1.39 -5.36 3.31
CA PRO A 189 2.13 -4.70 2.23
C PRO A 189 1.42 -4.76 0.88
N ALA A 190 0.73 -5.86 0.59
CA ALA A 190 -0.05 -6.02 -0.63
C ALA A 190 -1.15 -4.96 -0.77
N MET A 191 -1.82 -4.63 0.34
CA MET A 191 -2.84 -3.59 0.38
C MET A 191 -2.22 -2.22 0.12
N VAL A 192 -1.15 -1.86 0.84
CA VAL A 192 -0.54 -0.52 0.71
C VAL A 192 0.00 -0.28 -0.70
N LYS A 193 0.67 -1.29 -1.28
CA LYS A 193 1.14 -1.22 -2.67
C LYS A 193 -0.02 -1.10 -3.66
N PHE A 194 -1.10 -1.86 -3.45
CA PHE A 194 -2.28 -1.75 -4.31
C PHE A 194 -2.96 -0.39 -4.18
N ALA A 195 -3.06 0.17 -2.97
CA ALA A 195 -3.59 1.51 -2.74
C ALA A 195 -2.75 2.58 -3.47
N ALA A 196 -1.42 2.52 -3.37
CA ALA A 196 -0.52 3.43 -4.09
C ALA A 196 -0.72 3.33 -5.62
N ARG A 197 -0.83 2.11 -6.15
CA ARG A 197 -1.15 1.86 -7.56
C ARG A 197 -2.49 2.49 -7.96
N GLN A 198 -3.56 2.25 -7.18
CA GLN A 198 -4.88 2.82 -7.44
C GLN A 198 -4.86 4.34 -7.48
N ARG A 199 -4.05 4.99 -6.64
CA ARG A 199 -3.86 6.45 -6.66
C ARG A 199 -3.17 6.92 -7.95
N LEU A 200 -2.15 6.20 -8.45
CA LEU A 200 -1.55 6.53 -9.75
C LEU A 200 -2.51 6.31 -10.92
N GLU A 201 -3.27 5.21 -10.92
CA GLU A 201 -4.30 4.96 -11.93
C GLU A 201 -5.41 6.03 -11.91
N MET A 202 -5.80 6.49 -10.72
CA MET A 202 -6.74 7.61 -10.58
C MET A 202 -6.14 8.92 -11.08
N ALA A 203 -4.88 9.22 -10.77
CA ALA A 203 -4.20 10.41 -11.28
C ALA A 203 -4.14 10.41 -12.82
N GLN A 204 -3.90 9.25 -13.43
CA GLN A 204 -3.96 9.08 -14.89
C GLN A 204 -5.37 9.38 -15.44
N LYS A 205 -6.42 8.83 -14.81
CA LYS A 205 -7.82 9.10 -15.19
C LYS A 205 -8.20 10.57 -15.05
N GLN A 206 -7.60 11.28 -14.09
CA GLN A 206 -7.75 12.72 -13.90
C GLN A 206 -6.93 13.56 -14.90
N GLY A 207 -6.20 12.93 -15.82
CA GLY A 207 -5.44 13.61 -16.87
C GLY A 207 -3.99 13.94 -16.50
N SER A 208 -3.40 13.28 -15.50
CA SER A 208 -1.98 13.49 -15.16
C SER A 208 -1.07 13.13 -16.33
N PRO A 209 -0.16 14.04 -16.76
CA PRO A 209 0.76 13.78 -17.86
C PRO A 209 1.90 12.82 -17.49
N THR A 210 2.11 12.57 -16.20
CA THR A 210 3.28 11.86 -15.65
C THR A 210 2.93 10.54 -14.96
N ALA A 211 1.68 10.38 -14.50
CA ALA A 211 1.25 9.24 -13.68
C ALA A 211 1.45 7.90 -14.38
N GLU A 212 1.14 7.78 -15.67
CA GLU A 212 1.30 6.53 -16.42
C GLU A 212 2.77 6.11 -16.50
N LYS A 213 3.67 7.04 -16.86
CA LYS A 213 5.12 6.78 -16.91
C LYS A 213 5.64 6.37 -15.54
N ARG A 214 5.18 7.03 -14.48
CA ARG A 214 5.58 6.72 -13.10
C ARG A 214 5.09 5.33 -12.67
N LEU A 215 3.85 4.97 -12.98
CA LEU A 215 3.29 3.64 -12.70
C LEU A 215 4.05 2.54 -13.43
N LYS A 216 4.35 2.73 -14.73
CA LYS A 216 5.18 1.78 -15.50
C LYS A 216 6.56 1.62 -14.88
N SER A 217 7.22 2.73 -14.53
CA SER A 217 8.54 2.70 -13.90
C SER A 217 8.55 1.92 -12.58
N LEU A 218 7.59 2.19 -11.69
CA LEU A 218 7.48 1.51 -10.40
C LEU A 218 7.13 0.02 -10.55
N THR A 219 6.37 -0.33 -11.59
CA THR A 219 6.05 -1.74 -11.89
C THR A 219 7.29 -2.49 -12.37
N VAL A 220 8.08 -1.90 -13.26
CA VAL A 220 9.34 -2.49 -13.76
C VAL A 220 10.36 -2.65 -12.64
N LEU A 221 10.44 -1.70 -11.71
CA LEU A 221 11.30 -1.79 -10.53
C LEU A 221 10.83 -2.82 -9.48
N GLY A 222 9.63 -3.40 -9.65
CA GLY A 222 9.05 -4.35 -8.68
C GLY A 222 8.52 -3.68 -7.39
N GLU A 223 8.49 -2.35 -7.34
CA GLU A 223 7.98 -1.59 -6.20
C GLU A 223 6.46 -1.73 -6.08
N LEU A 224 5.77 -1.64 -7.22
CA LEU A 224 4.31 -1.85 -7.31
C LEU A 224 3.97 -3.12 -8.10
N PRO A 225 2.91 -3.84 -7.71
CA PRO A 225 2.52 -5.06 -8.40
C PRO A 225 1.95 -4.75 -9.79
N ALA A 226 2.29 -5.60 -10.77
CA ALA A 226 1.71 -5.53 -12.12
C ALA A 226 0.24 -5.98 -12.14
N ASN A 227 -0.07 -7.01 -11.35
CA ASN A 227 -1.40 -7.61 -11.26
C ASN A 227 -2.09 -7.22 -9.94
N PRO A 228 -3.43 -7.15 -9.91
CA PRO A 228 -4.16 -6.97 -8.65
C PRO A 228 -3.81 -8.06 -7.63
N PRO A 229 -3.70 -7.74 -6.33
CA PRO A 229 -3.50 -8.74 -5.28
C PRO A 229 -4.79 -9.56 -5.06
N ALA A 230 -4.73 -10.53 -4.14
CA ALA A 230 -5.94 -11.24 -3.70
C ALA A 230 -7.06 -10.27 -3.28
N LYS A 231 -8.33 -10.62 -3.54
CA LYS A 231 -9.51 -9.76 -3.33
C LYS A 231 -9.56 -9.10 -1.95
N GLN A 232 -9.14 -9.81 -0.90
CA GLN A 232 -9.06 -9.33 0.47
C GLN A 232 -8.19 -8.08 0.66
N PHE A 233 -7.22 -7.82 -0.23
CA PHE A 233 -6.33 -6.65 -0.17
C PHE A 233 -6.76 -5.53 -1.13
N GLN A 234 -7.81 -5.75 -1.92
CA GLN A 234 -8.28 -4.77 -2.90
C GLN A 234 -9.22 -3.74 -2.26
N SER A 235 -9.95 -4.11 -1.21
CA SER A 235 -10.81 -3.21 -0.44
C SER A 235 -10.93 -3.65 1.02
N VAL A 236 -11.26 -2.71 1.90
CA VAL A 236 -11.46 -3.02 3.33
C VAL A 236 -12.73 -3.85 3.53
N GLU A 237 -13.74 -3.68 2.70
CA GLU A 237 -14.97 -4.47 2.74
C GLU A 237 -14.66 -5.95 2.47
N ASN A 238 -13.87 -6.25 1.42
CA ASN A 238 -13.45 -7.62 1.13
C ASN A 238 -12.58 -8.21 2.25
N TRP A 239 -11.73 -7.39 2.87
CA TRP A 239 -10.94 -7.79 4.03
C TRP A 239 -11.85 -8.17 5.21
N LEU A 240 -12.76 -7.28 5.59
CA LEU A 240 -13.67 -7.47 6.72
C LEU A 240 -14.62 -8.65 6.47
N GLU A 241 -15.16 -8.78 5.27
CA GLU A 241 -15.98 -9.92 4.86
C GLU A 241 -15.27 -11.24 5.12
N LEU A 242 -14.00 -11.37 4.70
CA LEU A 242 -13.22 -12.58 4.95
C LEU A 242 -12.93 -12.81 6.44
N GLN A 243 -12.68 -11.75 7.22
CA GLN A 243 -12.39 -11.88 8.64
C GLN A 243 -13.63 -12.27 9.46
N PHE A 244 -14.81 -11.83 9.07
CA PHE A 244 -16.04 -12.00 9.85
C PHE A 244 -17.02 -13.05 9.29
N SER A 245 -16.89 -13.46 8.02
CA SER A 245 -17.64 -14.60 7.44
C SER A 245 -17.31 -15.93 8.13
N LYS A 246 -16.05 -16.13 8.56
CA LYS A 246 -15.63 -17.31 9.35
C LYS A 246 -16.29 -17.39 10.73
N ASN A 247 -16.65 -16.25 11.31
CA ASN A 247 -17.29 -16.21 12.63
C ASN A 247 -18.79 -16.47 12.56
N GLN A 248 -19.47 -16.07 11.48
CA GLN A 248 -20.89 -16.43 11.27
C GLN A 248 -21.09 -17.94 11.10
N THR A 249 -20.20 -18.62 10.37
CA THR A 249 -20.23 -20.09 10.21
C THR A 249 -19.95 -20.82 11.52
N ALA A 250 -19.03 -20.34 12.36
CA ALA A 250 -18.78 -20.92 13.68
C ALA A 250 -19.92 -20.68 14.69
N GLN A 251 -20.63 -19.55 14.57
CA GLN A 251 -21.73 -19.17 15.47
C GLN A 251 -23.05 -19.89 15.12
N LEU A 252 -23.27 -20.24 13.84
CA LEU A 252 -24.36 -21.11 13.40
C LEU A 252 -24.16 -22.58 13.80
N MET A 253 -22.92 -23.02 14.03
CA MET A 253 -22.59 -24.38 14.48
C MET A 253 -22.72 -24.55 16.01
N GLY A 254 -23.08 -23.50 16.75
CA GLY A 254 -23.19 -23.50 18.21
C GLY A 254 -24.59 -23.73 18.78
N GLY A 255 -25.60 -24.00 17.94
CA GLY A 255 -26.98 -24.12 18.38
C GLY A 255 -27.81 -25.09 17.55
N GLY A 256 -27.86 -26.34 18.02
CA GLY A 256 -28.84 -27.33 17.59
C GLY A 256 -28.31 -28.32 16.56
N ASP A 257 -28.50 -29.60 16.87
CA ASP A 257 -28.36 -30.72 15.94
C ASP A 257 -29.12 -30.42 14.64
N VAL A 258 -28.39 -29.97 13.64
CA VAL A 258 -28.76 -30.16 12.26
C VAL A 258 -27.53 -30.73 11.57
N THR A 259 -27.61 -32.00 11.22
CA THR A 259 -26.71 -32.64 10.26
C THR A 259 -26.86 -31.94 8.92
N PHE A 260 -26.15 -30.84 8.74
CA PHE A 260 -25.75 -30.37 7.43
C PHE A 260 -24.40 -31.00 7.12
N LEU A 261 -24.37 -31.82 6.07
CA LEU A 261 -23.12 -32.31 5.50
C LEU A 261 -22.27 -31.10 5.12
N PRO A 262 -21.02 -30.99 5.60
CA PRO A 262 -20.13 -29.90 5.20
C PRO A 262 -19.89 -30.00 3.69
N GLU A 263 -19.87 -28.87 3.00
CA GLU A 263 -19.38 -28.78 1.60
C GLU A 263 -17.88 -29.13 1.48
N ASN A 264 -17.24 -29.55 2.57
CA ASN A 264 -15.96 -30.24 2.62
C ASN A 264 -16.08 -31.51 3.46
N VAL A 265 -16.85 -32.49 2.98
CA VAL A 265 -16.60 -33.89 3.33
C VAL A 265 -15.10 -34.12 3.07
N PRO A 266 -14.28 -34.51 4.07
CA PRO A 266 -12.94 -34.98 3.76
C PRO A 266 -13.15 -36.11 2.76
N LEU A 267 -12.65 -35.94 1.54
CA LEU A 267 -12.61 -36.99 0.55
C LEU A 267 -12.14 -38.23 1.32
N LEU A 268 -13.00 -39.25 1.44
CA LEU A 268 -12.56 -40.61 1.74
C LEU A 268 -11.28 -40.80 0.94
N PRO A 269 -10.20 -41.34 1.53
CA PRO A 269 -8.93 -41.47 0.83
C PRO A 269 -9.24 -41.99 -0.57
N GLN A 270 -9.15 -41.08 -1.53
CA GLN A 270 -9.30 -41.45 -2.92
C GLN A 270 -8.16 -42.45 -3.09
N PRO A 271 -8.42 -43.67 -3.59
CA PRO A 271 -7.34 -44.56 -3.92
C PRO A 271 -6.35 -43.73 -4.72
N GLU A 272 -5.16 -43.58 -4.13
CA GLU A 272 -4.07 -42.75 -4.61
C GLU A 272 -3.97 -42.89 -6.11
N ASP A 273 -3.90 -41.75 -6.81
CA ASP A 273 -3.45 -41.61 -8.19
C ASP A 273 -3.42 -42.94 -8.95
N GLU A 274 -4.56 -43.36 -9.50
CA GLU A 274 -4.55 -44.45 -10.47
C GLU A 274 -3.63 -43.99 -11.61
N GLU A 275 -2.38 -44.49 -11.56
CA GLU A 275 -1.38 -44.27 -12.58
C GLU A 275 -2.07 -44.45 -13.95
N PRO A 276 -1.92 -43.50 -14.90
CA PRO A 276 -2.65 -43.51 -16.17
C PRO A 276 -2.63 -44.91 -16.80
N VAL A 277 -3.72 -45.38 -17.40
CA VAL A 277 -3.82 -46.78 -17.89
C VAL A 277 -2.65 -47.20 -18.81
N TRP A 278 -2.05 -46.24 -19.53
CA TRP A 278 -0.86 -46.44 -20.37
C TRP A 278 0.47 -46.53 -19.59
N TYR A 279 0.51 -46.08 -18.35
CA TYR A 279 1.70 -46.02 -17.49
C TYR A 279 2.11 -47.40 -16.96
N LYS A 280 1.15 -48.29 -16.66
CA LYS A 280 1.43 -49.67 -16.22
C LYS A 280 2.23 -50.49 -17.25
N PRO A 281 1.81 -50.63 -18.52
CA PRO A 281 2.61 -51.35 -19.52
C PRO A 281 3.96 -50.66 -19.80
N ALA A 282 4.03 -49.32 -19.75
CA ALA A 282 5.29 -48.59 -19.95
C ALA A 282 6.31 -48.83 -18.82
N LYS A 283 5.86 -48.89 -17.56
CA LYS A 283 6.69 -49.16 -16.38
C LYS A 283 7.28 -50.58 -16.40
N TYR A 284 6.46 -51.58 -16.75
CA TYR A 284 6.95 -52.96 -16.91
C TYR A 284 7.86 -53.10 -18.14
N GLY A 285 7.60 -52.37 -19.22
CA GLY A 285 8.49 -52.31 -20.39
C GLY A 285 9.86 -51.72 -20.06
N ALA A 286 9.91 -50.63 -19.29
CA ALA A 286 11.16 -50.01 -18.87
C ALA A 286 11.97 -50.90 -17.91
N MET A 287 11.31 -51.54 -16.94
CA MET A 287 11.94 -52.52 -16.05
C MET A 287 12.50 -53.74 -16.81
N PHE A 288 11.77 -54.22 -17.82
CA PHE A 288 12.22 -55.33 -18.65
C PHE A 288 13.44 -54.97 -19.51
N LEU A 289 13.48 -53.76 -20.08
CA LEU A 289 14.64 -53.28 -20.83
C LEU A 289 15.87 -53.10 -19.94
N ILE A 290 15.70 -52.60 -18.72
CA ILE A 290 16.80 -52.49 -17.75
C ILE A 290 17.32 -53.89 -17.37
N GLY A 291 16.42 -54.85 -17.15
CA GLY A 291 16.78 -56.24 -16.88
C GLY A 291 17.55 -56.90 -18.04
N LEU A 292 17.12 -56.70 -19.29
CA LEU A 292 17.83 -57.16 -20.48
C LEU A 292 19.22 -56.51 -20.63
N LEU A 293 19.34 -55.22 -20.29
CA LEU A 293 20.60 -54.51 -20.34
C LEU A 293 21.58 -55.03 -19.27
N PHE A 294 21.09 -55.32 -18.06
CA PHE A 294 21.88 -55.98 -17.02
C PHE A 294 22.27 -57.42 -17.40
N PHE A 295 21.36 -58.18 -18.00
CA PHE A 295 21.61 -59.56 -18.43
C PHE A 295 22.65 -59.62 -19.55
N THR A 296 22.57 -58.73 -20.53
CA THR A 296 23.58 -58.63 -21.61
C THR A 296 24.94 -58.18 -21.08
N LEU A 297 24.98 -57.28 -20.09
CA LEU A 297 26.23 -56.88 -19.43
C LEU A 297 26.85 -58.07 -18.67
N MET A 298 26.04 -58.84 -17.94
CA MET A 298 26.46 -60.05 -17.22
C MET A 298 26.96 -61.15 -18.17
N MET A 299 26.28 -61.40 -19.29
CA MET A 299 26.77 -62.33 -20.31
C MET A 299 28.10 -61.87 -20.92
N LYS A 300 28.29 -60.57 -21.13
CA LYS A 300 29.54 -60.02 -21.66
C LYS A 300 30.72 -60.13 -20.66
N MET A 301 30.43 -60.22 -19.36
CA MET A 301 31.44 -60.43 -18.31
C MET A 301 31.71 -61.90 -17.99
N THR A 302 30.89 -62.83 -18.47
CA THR A 302 31.03 -64.28 -18.20
C THR A 302 31.56 -65.09 -19.38
N VAL A 303 31.88 -64.44 -20.50
CA VAL A 303 32.66 -65.07 -21.59
C VAL A 303 34.15 -64.84 -21.33
N PRO A 304 34.92 -65.86 -20.90
CA PRO A 304 36.38 -65.75 -20.85
C PRO A 304 36.96 -65.65 -22.28
N LYS A 305 38.02 -64.87 -22.42
CA LYS A 305 38.86 -64.85 -23.65
C LYS A 305 39.53 -66.19 -23.89
#